data_AF-A0A2V6HNL0-F1
#
_entry.id   AF-A0A2V6HNL0-F1
#
_cell.length_a   1.000
_cell.length_b   1.000
_cell.length_c   1.000
_cell.angle_alpha   90.00
_cell.angle_beta   90.00
_cell.angle_gamma   90.00
#
_symmetry.space_group_name_H-M   'P 1'
#
loop_
_entity.id
_entity.type
_entity.pdbx_description
1 polymer ?
#
loop_
_entity_poly.entity_id
_entity_poly.type
_entity_poly.pdbx_seq_one_letter_code
_entity_poly.pdbx_strand_id
1 'polypeptide(L)'
;MLLFACYAFASEHSAFARITVYWHREGSGEHASWNGAQLRDGHCAVDPKKIPYASKVVFPDAACVAVDSGPDVVNRKAARSCGRNAAERNAIVIDRFFDTKQEALAWAKAHPHFMTVRILTPGAKQGKVATAEDPESSPPNIASDRRVDFGTAE
;
A
#
# COMPACT_ATOMS: atom_id res chain seq x y z
N MET A 1 6.27 -25.93 22.85
CA MET A 1 5.49 -25.00 22.01
C MET A 1 6.50 -24.15 21.23
N LEU A 2 6.67 -24.43 19.94
CA LEU A 2 7.68 -23.79 19.09
C LEU A 2 7.08 -22.50 18.49
N LEU A 3 7.58 -21.33 18.90
CA LEU A 3 7.16 -20.04 18.34
C LEU A 3 7.83 -19.82 16.99
N PHE A 4 7.07 -19.98 15.90
CA PHE A 4 7.47 -19.48 14.59
C PHE A 4 7.33 -17.94 14.57
N ALA A 5 8.41 -17.23 14.91
CA ALA A 5 8.58 -15.85 14.49
C ALA A 5 9.20 -15.86 13.08
N CYS A 6 8.41 -15.52 12.06
CA CYS A 6 8.83 -15.39 10.66
C CYS A 6 7.98 -14.29 10.02
N TYR A 7 8.45 -13.30 9.28
CA TYR A 7 9.78 -12.77 8.97
C TYR A 7 9.48 -11.38 8.36
N ALA A 8 10.10 -10.30 8.83
CA ALA A 8 9.88 -8.97 8.26
C ALA A 8 10.66 -8.85 6.94
N PHE A 9 10.06 -9.23 5.81
CA PHE A 9 10.65 -8.98 4.50
C PHE A 9 10.08 -7.69 3.91
N ALA A 10 10.83 -6.60 4.04
CA ALA A 10 10.82 -5.55 3.03
C ALA A 10 11.58 -6.10 1.81
N SER A 11 10.89 -6.77 0.89
CA SER A 11 11.55 -7.37 -0.26
C SER A 11 11.90 -6.29 -1.28
N GLU A 12 13.17 -6.25 -1.68
CA GLU A 12 13.64 -5.43 -2.79
C GLU A 12 13.91 -6.32 -4.00
N HIS A 13 13.43 -5.90 -5.18
CA HIS A 13 13.78 -6.57 -6.43
C HIS A 13 13.76 -5.57 -7.60
N SER A 14 14.41 -5.96 -8.70
CA SER A 14 14.35 -5.20 -9.96
C SER A 14 13.30 -5.80 -10.88
N ALA A 15 12.60 -4.96 -11.65
CA ALA A 15 11.64 -5.38 -12.66
C ALA A 15 11.82 -4.59 -13.97
N PHE A 16 11.68 -5.29 -15.10
CA PHE A 16 11.63 -4.67 -16.41
C PHE A 16 10.20 -4.20 -16.72
N ALA A 17 10.04 -2.89 -16.93
CA ALA A 17 8.74 -2.25 -17.00
C ALA A 17 8.60 -1.35 -18.24
N ARG A 18 7.38 -1.27 -18.77
CA ARG A 18 6.91 -0.21 -19.67
C ARG A 18 6.36 0.92 -18.82
N ILE A 19 6.94 2.12 -18.93
CA ILE A 19 6.51 3.28 -18.16
C ILE A 19 5.58 4.18 -18.98
N THR A 20 4.32 4.25 -18.60
CA THR A 20 3.37 5.22 -19.15
C THR A 20 3.24 6.41 -18.20
N VAL A 21 2.56 7.45 -18.67
CA VAL A 21 2.26 8.64 -17.87
C VAL A 21 0.78 8.95 -17.93
N TYR A 22 0.23 9.41 -16.82
CA TYR A 22 -1.12 9.96 -16.73
C TYR A 22 -1.11 11.18 -15.82
N TRP A 23 -2.18 11.96 -15.89
CA TRP A 23 -2.33 13.21 -15.16
C TRP A 23 -3.80 13.44 -14.84
N HIS A 24 -4.09 14.43 -14.01
CA HIS A 24 -5.46 14.84 -13.71
C HIS A 24 -6.23 15.19 -14.99
N ARG A 25 -7.41 14.62 -15.16
CA ARG A 25 -8.38 15.07 -16.16
C ARG A 25 -9.67 15.40 -15.42
N GLU A 26 -10.39 16.42 -15.89
CA GLU A 26 -11.69 16.75 -15.33
C GLU A 26 -12.59 15.49 -15.24
N GLY A 27 -12.97 15.11 -14.01
CA GLY A 27 -13.76 13.91 -13.71
C GLY A 27 -13.01 12.57 -13.64
N SER A 28 -11.66 12.52 -13.70
CA SER A 28 -10.89 11.28 -13.54
C SER A 28 -9.45 11.50 -13.09
N GLY A 29 -8.92 10.57 -12.28
CA GLY A 29 -7.54 10.68 -11.78
C GLY A 29 -7.39 11.61 -10.57
N GLU A 30 -8.48 11.82 -9.82
CA GLU A 30 -8.48 12.64 -8.59
C GLU A 30 -7.98 11.87 -7.37
N HIS A 31 -8.46 10.62 -7.21
CA HIS A 31 -8.25 9.82 -6.01
C HIS A 31 -7.66 8.46 -6.36
N ALA A 32 -6.75 8.00 -5.49
CA ALA A 32 -6.03 6.76 -5.64
C ALA A 32 -6.91 5.55 -5.34
N SER A 33 -6.81 4.49 -6.16
CA SER A 33 -7.61 3.27 -5.98
C SER A 33 -7.35 2.51 -4.68
N TRP A 34 -6.20 2.69 -4.02
CA TRP A 34 -5.86 1.95 -2.81
C TRP A 34 -6.59 2.45 -1.55
N ASN A 35 -6.63 3.76 -1.34
CA ASN A 35 -7.11 4.36 -0.09
C ASN A 35 -7.94 5.64 -0.29
N GLY A 36 -8.26 5.99 -1.54
CA GLY A 36 -8.98 7.22 -1.87
C GLY A 36 -8.18 8.50 -1.62
N ALA A 37 -6.88 8.42 -1.33
CA ALA A 37 -6.06 9.61 -1.17
C ALA A 37 -5.98 10.40 -2.48
N GLN A 38 -5.94 11.73 -2.39
CA GLN A 38 -5.75 12.56 -3.56
C GLN A 38 -4.43 12.20 -4.27
N LEU A 39 -4.49 12.04 -5.59
CA LEU A 39 -3.31 11.81 -6.42
C LEU A 39 -2.46 13.07 -6.50
N ARG A 40 -1.15 12.88 -6.47
CA ARG A 40 -0.13 13.93 -6.52
C ARG A 40 1.15 13.38 -7.11
N ASP A 41 2.02 14.27 -7.54
CA ASP A 41 3.39 13.92 -7.92
C ASP A 41 4.06 12.96 -6.93
N GLY A 42 4.73 11.95 -7.48
CA GLY A 42 5.30 10.85 -6.69
C GLY A 42 4.33 9.70 -6.42
N HIS A 43 3.11 9.73 -6.97
CA HIS A 43 2.23 8.56 -7.03
C HIS A 43 2.36 7.82 -8.37
N CYS A 44 2.03 6.53 -8.37
CA CYS A 44 1.95 5.74 -9.60
C CYS A 44 0.86 4.67 -9.51
N ALA A 45 0.35 4.30 -10.68
CA ALA A 45 -0.55 3.17 -10.85
C ALA A 45 0.21 1.91 -11.25
N VAL A 46 -0.16 0.78 -10.64
CA VAL A 46 0.49 -0.52 -10.84
C VAL A 46 -0.54 -1.65 -10.93
N ASP A 47 -0.12 -2.85 -11.34
CA ASP A 47 -0.88 -4.08 -11.07
C ASP A 47 -0.57 -4.53 -9.63
N PRO A 48 -1.53 -4.47 -8.68
CA PRO A 48 -1.28 -4.83 -7.29
C PRO A 48 -0.90 -6.30 -7.08
N LYS A 49 -1.18 -7.18 -8.05
CA LYS A 49 -0.75 -8.59 -8.02
C LYS A 49 0.74 -8.75 -8.36
N LYS A 50 1.37 -7.73 -8.97
CA LYS A 50 2.79 -7.71 -9.34
C LYS A 50 3.59 -6.80 -8.43
N ILE A 51 3.04 -5.63 -8.10
CA ILE A 51 3.63 -4.64 -7.20
C ILE A 51 2.57 -4.31 -6.16
N PRO A 52 2.67 -4.81 -4.91
CA PRO A 52 1.69 -4.49 -3.88
C PRO A 52 1.58 -2.98 -3.66
N TYR A 53 0.38 -2.51 -3.29
CA TYR A 53 0.22 -1.11 -2.88
C TYR A 53 1.14 -0.74 -1.71
N ALA A 54 1.43 0.55 -1.60
CA ALA A 54 2.47 1.14 -0.75
C ALA A 54 3.92 0.74 -1.09
N SER A 55 4.16 -0.09 -2.11
CA SER A 55 5.52 -0.32 -2.61
C SER A 55 6.10 0.96 -3.17
N LYS A 56 7.41 1.16 -2.97
CA LYS A 56 8.16 2.24 -3.59
C LYS A 56 8.77 1.76 -4.90
N VAL A 57 8.46 2.43 -5.99
CA VAL A 57 9.04 2.21 -7.32
C VAL A 57 10.11 3.27 -7.54
N VAL A 58 11.36 2.86 -7.69
CA VAL A 58 12.50 3.74 -7.91
C VAL A 58 12.91 3.65 -9.39
N PHE A 59 12.70 4.76 -10.08
CA PHE A 59 13.15 5.04 -11.44
C PHE A 59 14.57 5.63 -11.41
N PRO A 60 15.26 5.75 -12.55
CA PRO A 60 16.55 6.44 -12.61
C PRO A 60 16.48 7.92 -12.15
N ASP A 61 15.36 8.60 -12.37
CA ASP A 61 15.20 10.04 -12.15
C ASP A 61 14.37 10.39 -10.90
N ALA A 62 13.56 9.46 -10.39
CA ALA A 62 12.62 9.72 -9.31
C ALA A 62 12.20 8.44 -8.57
N ALA A 63 11.43 8.61 -7.49
CA ALA A 63 10.74 7.51 -6.84
C ALA A 63 9.24 7.82 -6.73
N CYS A 64 8.40 6.80 -6.93
CA CYS A 64 6.97 6.87 -6.75
C CYS A 64 6.48 5.84 -5.73
N VAL A 65 5.31 6.09 -5.15
CA VAL A 65 4.58 5.14 -4.31
C VAL A 65 3.43 4.55 -5.12
N ALA A 66 3.32 3.22 -5.09
CA ALA A 66 2.22 2.50 -5.71
C ALA A 66 0.95 2.69 -4.87
N VAL A 67 0.04 3.55 -5.33
CA VAL A 67 -1.22 3.86 -4.63
C VAL A 67 -2.45 3.66 -5.51
N ASP A 68 -2.26 3.46 -6.81
CA ASP A 68 -3.34 3.43 -7.77
C ASP A 68 -3.25 2.22 -8.71
N SER A 69 -4.32 1.97 -9.46
CA SER A 69 -4.35 0.92 -10.48
C SER A 69 -5.37 1.27 -11.57
N GLY A 70 -5.26 0.60 -12.71
CA GLY A 70 -6.19 0.79 -13.82
C GLY A 70 -6.20 -0.42 -14.76
N PRO A 71 -7.30 -0.62 -15.53
CA PRO A 71 -7.40 -1.75 -16.45
C PRO A 71 -6.27 -1.82 -17.47
N ASP A 72 -5.76 -0.69 -17.94
CA ASP A 72 -4.69 -0.63 -18.95
C ASP A 72 -3.33 -1.06 -18.37
N VAL A 73 -3.11 -0.74 -17.09
CA VAL A 73 -1.94 -1.15 -16.32
C VAL A 73 -1.98 -2.65 -16.04
N VAL A 74 -3.11 -3.13 -15.49
CA VAL A 74 -3.31 -4.56 -15.15
C VAL A 74 -3.23 -5.45 -16.39
N ASN A 75 -3.85 -5.05 -17.50
CA ASN A 75 -3.82 -5.82 -18.76
C ASN A 75 -2.53 -5.62 -19.57
N ARG A 76 -1.61 -4.79 -19.07
CA ARG A 76 -0.33 -4.45 -19.70
C ARG A 76 -0.48 -3.95 -21.13
N LYS A 77 -1.53 -3.18 -21.42
CA LYS A 77 -1.92 -2.82 -22.80
C LYS A 77 -0.76 -2.15 -23.55
N ALA A 78 -0.14 -1.13 -22.94
CA ALA A 78 0.97 -0.40 -23.55
C ALA A 78 2.18 -1.31 -23.87
N ALA A 79 2.53 -2.23 -22.98
CA ALA A 79 3.63 -3.17 -23.21
C ALA A 79 3.30 -4.13 -24.37
N ARG A 80 2.10 -4.70 -24.39
CA ARG A 80 1.66 -5.66 -25.42
C ARG A 80 1.56 -5.03 -26.81
N SER A 81 1.07 -3.79 -26.88
CA SER A 81 0.87 -3.07 -28.14
C SER A 81 2.15 -2.45 -28.70
N CYS A 82 3.04 -1.94 -27.86
CA CYS A 82 4.23 -1.20 -28.30
C CYS A 82 5.54 -1.99 -28.22
N GLY A 83 5.57 -3.12 -27.52
CA GLY A 83 6.77 -3.93 -27.37
C GLY A 83 7.22 -4.55 -28.69
N ARG A 84 8.50 -4.42 -29.01
CA ARG A 84 9.13 -4.90 -30.25
C ARG A 84 9.55 -6.36 -30.16
N ASN A 85 9.82 -6.85 -28.96
CA ASN A 85 10.23 -8.22 -28.69
C ASN A 85 9.40 -8.86 -27.56
N ALA A 86 9.63 -10.14 -27.28
CA ALA A 86 8.90 -10.88 -26.25
C ALA A 86 9.12 -10.31 -24.84
N ALA A 87 10.33 -9.86 -24.50
CA ALA A 87 10.61 -9.27 -23.20
C ALA A 87 9.82 -7.96 -22.99
N GLU A 88 9.83 -7.07 -23.97
CA GLU A 88 9.04 -5.83 -23.94
C GLU A 88 7.53 -6.09 -23.90
N ARG A 89 7.02 -7.04 -24.69
CA ARG A 89 5.59 -7.41 -24.66
C ARG A 89 5.16 -8.08 -23.35
N ASN A 90 6.11 -8.66 -22.62
CA ASN A 90 5.89 -9.27 -21.31
C ASN A 90 6.20 -8.34 -20.13
N ALA A 91 6.78 -7.16 -20.38
CA ALA A 91 7.07 -6.18 -19.34
C ALA A 91 5.81 -5.81 -18.57
N ILE A 92 5.96 -5.60 -17.26
CA ILE A 92 4.89 -5.00 -16.45
C ILE A 92 4.65 -3.55 -16.90
N VAL A 93 3.47 -3.01 -16.66
CA VAL A 93 3.19 -1.59 -16.90
C VAL A 93 3.15 -0.86 -15.56
N ILE A 94 3.78 0.30 -15.52
CA ILE A 94 3.70 1.24 -14.40
C ILE A 94 3.31 2.57 -15.01
N ASP A 95 2.21 3.15 -14.52
CA ASP A 95 1.72 4.44 -14.99
C ASP A 95 2.11 5.52 -13.99
N ARG A 96 2.99 6.42 -14.37
CA ARG A 96 3.48 7.48 -13.48
C ARG A 96 2.50 8.65 -13.51
N PHE A 97 2.03 9.06 -12.34
CA PHE A 97 1.17 10.22 -12.22
C PHE A 97 2.01 11.51 -12.27
N PHE A 98 1.46 12.51 -12.92
CA PHE A 98 1.93 13.89 -12.91
C PHE A 98 0.76 14.83 -12.64
N ASP A 99 1.01 15.89 -11.88
CA ASP A 99 0.00 16.92 -11.60
C ASP A 99 -0.51 17.57 -12.90
N THR A 100 0.38 17.81 -13.87
CA THR A 100 0.01 18.47 -15.14
C THR A 100 0.27 17.61 -16.38
N LYS A 101 -0.59 17.80 -17.40
CA LYS A 101 -0.40 17.24 -18.74
C LYS A 101 0.94 17.62 -19.35
N GLN A 102 1.38 18.86 -19.14
CA GLN A 102 2.60 19.37 -19.75
C GLN A 102 3.83 18.62 -19.22
N GLU A 103 3.91 18.43 -17.91
CA GLU A 103 5.00 17.68 -17.27
C GLU A 103 5.00 16.22 -17.68
N ALA A 104 3.82 15.58 -17.71
CA ALA A 104 3.68 14.20 -18.16
C ALA A 104 4.25 14.01 -19.57
N LEU A 105 3.84 14.86 -20.51
CA LEU A 105 4.27 14.79 -21.91
C LEU A 105 5.74 15.14 -22.09
N ALA A 106 6.24 16.15 -21.36
CA ALA A 106 7.66 16.51 -21.37
C ALA A 106 8.52 15.35 -20.86
N TRP A 107 8.12 14.72 -19.76
CA TRP A 107 8.81 13.56 -19.21
C TRP A 107 8.81 12.39 -20.18
N ALA A 108 7.64 12.05 -20.75
CA ALA A 108 7.50 10.93 -21.67
C ALA A 108 8.37 11.09 -22.94
N LYS A 109 8.63 12.33 -23.37
CA LYS A 109 9.52 12.62 -24.51
C LYS A 109 11.00 12.47 -24.15
N ALA A 110 11.38 12.76 -22.92
CA ALA A 110 12.77 12.81 -22.48
C ALA A 110 13.32 11.46 -21.98
N HIS A 111 12.46 10.48 -21.69
CA HIS A 111 12.85 9.23 -21.02
C HIS A 111 12.56 7.99 -21.85
N PRO A 112 13.37 6.92 -21.72
CA PRO A 112 13.07 5.62 -22.31
C PRO A 112 11.72 5.08 -21.84
N HIS A 113 10.97 4.49 -22.76
CA HIS A 113 9.65 3.93 -22.48
C HIS A 113 9.68 2.55 -21.81
N PHE A 114 10.77 1.82 -21.98
CA PHE A 114 11.05 0.56 -21.31
C PHE A 114 12.31 0.73 -20.48
N MET A 115 12.26 0.37 -19.20
CA MET A 115 13.40 0.49 -18.29
C MET A 115 13.30 -0.52 -17.15
N THR A 116 14.44 -0.77 -16.51
CA THR A 116 14.50 -1.52 -15.26
C THR A 116 14.28 -0.56 -14.10
N VAL A 117 13.32 -0.89 -13.22
CA VAL A 117 13.03 -0.15 -11.99
C VAL A 117 13.34 -1.02 -10.78
N ARG A 118 13.63 -0.40 -9.64
CA ARG A 118 13.73 -1.09 -8.34
C ARG A 118 12.40 -0.96 -7.60
N ILE A 119 11.94 -2.05 -7.00
CA ILE A 119 10.69 -2.10 -6.23
C ILE A 119 11.04 -2.48 -4.80
N LEU A 120 10.64 -1.63 -3.86
CA LEU A 120 10.76 -1.87 -2.42
C LEU A 120 9.37 -2.11 -1.84
N THR A 121 9.10 -3.35 -1.45
CA THR A 121 7.82 -3.75 -0.86
C THR A 121 7.80 -3.37 0.62
N PRO A 122 6.71 -2.81 1.16
CA PRO A 122 6.58 -2.56 2.59
C PRO A 122 6.61 -3.88 3.37
N GLY A 123 7.41 -3.96 4.43
CA GLY A 123 7.37 -5.08 5.37
C GLY A 123 6.06 -5.07 6.17
N ALA A 124 5.53 -6.25 6.51
CA ALA A 124 4.35 -6.36 7.36
C ALA A 124 4.62 -5.66 8.72
N LYS A 125 3.83 -4.61 9.03
CA LYS A 125 3.83 -4.04 10.38
C LYS A 125 3.19 -5.07 11.31
N GLN A 126 3.93 -5.59 12.28
CA GLN A 126 3.36 -6.42 13.33
C GLN A 126 2.27 -5.60 14.04
N GLY A 127 1.03 -6.09 13.97
CA GLY A 127 -0.03 -5.57 14.83
C GLY A 127 0.39 -5.75 16.29
N LYS A 128 0.34 -4.67 17.05
CA LYS A 128 0.52 -4.67 18.50
C LYS A 128 -0.56 -5.58 19.08
N VAL A 129 -0.19 -6.79 19.51
CA VAL A 129 -1.11 -7.70 20.23
C VAL A 129 -1.47 -7.01 21.54
N ALA A 130 -2.77 -6.79 21.75
CA ALA A 130 -3.30 -6.35 23.03
C ALA A 130 -2.99 -7.41 24.09
N THR A 131 -2.40 -6.97 25.22
CA THR A 131 -2.16 -7.82 26.38
C THR A 131 -3.51 -8.24 26.96
N ALA A 132 -3.76 -9.55 27.00
CA ALA A 132 -4.90 -10.14 27.70
C ALA A 132 -4.56 -10.32 29.20
N GLU A 133 -5.46 -9.79 30.03
CA GLU A 133 -6.00 -10.27 31.31
C GLU A 133 -5.10 -11.06 32.29
N ASP A 134 -4.99 -10.53 33.51
CA ASP A 134 -4.45 -11.19 34.71
C ASP A 134 -5.51 -12.14 35.33
N PRO A 135 -5.13 -13.35 35.80
CA PRO A 135 -6.02 -14.25 36.51
C PRO A 135 -6.01 -14.03 38.04
N GLU A 136 -7.20 -14.21 38.57
CA GLU A 136 -7.69 -14.22 39.95
C GLU A 136 -6.82 -14.93 41.03
N SER A 137 -6.71 -14.31 42.22
CA SER A 137 -6.47 -15.03 43.48
C SER A 137 -7.07 -14.30 44.71
N SER A 138 -8.15 -14.86 45.30
CA SER A 138 -8.61 -14.65 46.70
C SER A 138 -7.74 -15.50 47.68
N PRO A 139 -7.83 -15.48 49.06
CA PRO A 139 -8.94 -15.15 50.01
C PRO A 139 -8.42 -14.51 51.37
N PRO A 140 -9.01 -14.64 52.61
CA PRO A 140 -10.33 -15.09 53.11
C PRO A 140 -11.07 -14.15 54.13
N ASN A 141 -12.27 -14.59 54.55
CA ASN A 141 -13.26 -14.03 55.51
C ASN A 141 -12.77 -13.73 56.95
N ILE A 142 -13.44 -12.81 57.66
CA ILE A 142 -13.78 -12.87 59.12
C ILE A 142 -14.97 -11.91 59.44
N ALA A 143 -15.75 -12.30 60.45
CA ALA A 143 -17.16 -11.99 60.72
C ALA A 143 -17.49 -10.80 61.65
N SER A 144 -18.81 -10.65 61.90
CA SER A 144 -19.51 -9.99 63.04
C SER A 144 -19.70 -8.46 62.95
N ASP A 145 -20.77 -7.80 63.42
CA ASP A 145 -21.95 -8.13 64.23
C ASP A 145 -22.91 -6.89 64.21
N ARG A 146 -24.18 -7.10 64.59
CA ARG A 146 -25.19 -6.17 65.16
C ARG A 146 -26.22 -5.44 64.27
N ARG A 147 -27.46 -5.93 64.45
CA ARG A 147 -28.76 -5.22 64.38
C ARG A 147 -28.73 -3.89 65.14
N VAL A 148 -29.49 -2.89 64.67
CA VAL A 148 -30.61 -2.30 65.44
C VAL A 148 -31.68 -1.79 64.46
N ASP A 149 -32.93 -2.15 64.77
CA ASP A 149 -34.19 -1.79 64.14
C ASP A 149 -34.72 -0.48 64.74
N PHE A 150 -35.39 0.39 63.98
CA PHE A 150 -36.36 1.37 64.49
C PHE A 150 -37.18 1.95 63.32
N GLY A 151 -38.41 1.49 63.16
CA GLY A 151 -39.43 2.21 62.40
C GLY A 151 -40.12 3.28 63.25
N THR A 152 -40.81 4.22 62.60
CA THR A 152 -42.12 4.76 62.98
C THR A 152 -42.71 5.53 61.80
N ALA A 153 -44.03 5.40 61.66
CA ALA A 153 -44.96 6.00 60.71
C ALA A 153 -44.96 7.53 60.70
N GLU A 154 -45.41 8.14 59.59
CA GLU A 154 -46.76 8.72 59.44
C GLU A 154 -47.18 8.67 57.96
#